data_AF-A0AA45U4P3-F1
#
_entry.id   AF-A0AA45U4P3-F1
#
_cell.length_a   1.000
_cell.length_b   1.000
_cell.length_c   1.000
_cell.angle_alpha   90.00
_cell.angle_beta   90.00
_cell.angle_gamma   90.00
#
_symmetry.space_group_name_H-M   'P 1'
#
loop_
_entity.id
_entity.type
_entity.pdbx_description
1 polymer ?
#
loop_
_entity_poly.entity_id
_entity_poly.type
_entity_poly.pdbx_seq_one_letter_code
_entity_poly.pdbx_strand_id
1 'polypeptide(L)'
;PNAVPVQAVPRPVPKPQAERPPPESEALYVAAILRDSRLLARDTFRVCDELSHMGLRMVLAQTTSGQGLEEALFEASEVVKRTLLEAGRRLSPAGMELETEFILACRDIMKKRIDERLVYIKRATEQTQGAFDLTEETRLLLSERKELLALRKRVLDELTPASSATGTKGPMQPV
;
A
#
# COMPACT_ATOMS: atom_id res chain seq x y z
N PRO A 1 52.41 -41.79 3.47
CA PRO A 1 51.33 -41.14 2.70
C PRO A 1 50.95 -39.79 3.34
N ASN A 2 51.51 -38.70 2.82
CA ASN A 2 51.19 -37.33 3.25
C ASN A 2 49.85 -36.90 2.65
N ALA A 3 48.89 -36.56 3.50
CA ALA A 3 47.63 -35.95 3.09
C ALA A 3 47.82 -34.44 2.92
N VAL A 4 47.52 -33.92 1.73
CA VAL A 4 47.55 -32.49 1.43
C VAL A 4 46.22 -31.87 1.87
N PRO A 5 46.19 -30.79 2.65
CA PRO A 5 44.93 -30.16 3.05
C PRO A 5 44.29 -29.44 1.85
N VAL A 6 43.03 -29.77 1.58
CA VAL A 6 42.22 -29.16 0.53
C VAL A 6 41.91 -27.72 0.92
N GLN A 7 42.46 -26.77 0.16
CA GLN A 7 42.24 -25.34 0.37
C GLN A 7 40.79 -24.99 0.02
N ALA A 8 40.00 -24.58 1.01
CA ALA A 8 38.61 -24.18 0.83
C ALA A 8 38.53 -22.89 0.02
N VAL A 9 37.86 -22.93 -1.14
CA VAL A 9 37.63 -21.77 -2.00
C VAL A 9 36.65 -20.81 -1.30
N PRO A 10 36.97 -19.51 -1.12
CA PRO A 10 36.06 -18.58 -0.48
C PRO A 10 34.79 -18.41 -1.32
N ARG A 11 33.61 -18.63 -0.72
CA ARG A 11 32.33 -18.31 -1.36
C ARG A 11 32.21 -16.78 -1.48
N PRO A 12 31.79 -16.23 -2.63
CA PRO A 12 31.63 -14.80 -2.79
C PRO A 12 30.59 -14.28 -1.80
N VAL A 13 30.98 -13.28 -1.00
CA VAL A 13 30.08 -12.56 -0.10
C VAL A 13 29.06 -11.81 -0.97
N PRO A 14 27.74 -11.98 -0.77
CA PRO A 14 26.74 -11.22 -1.51
C PRO A 14 26.99 -9.72 -1.30
N LYS A 15 27.13 -8.96 -2.39
CA LYS A 15 27.19 -7.51 -2.32
C LYS A 15 25.89 -6.99 -1.68
N PRO A 16 25.94 -5.97 -0.81
CA PRO A 16 24.74 -5.36 -0.25
C PRO A 16 23.83 -4.95 -1.41
N GLN A 17 22.60 -5.51 -1.45
CA GLN A 17 21.61 -5.07 -2.41
C GLN A 17 21.26 -3.62 -2.10
N ALA A 18 21.33 -2.75 -3.11
CA ALA A 18 20.88 -1.38 -2.97
C ALA A 18 19.42 -1.36 -2.51
N GLU A 19 19.12 -0.57 -1.48
CA GLU A 19 17.76 -0.41 -0.97
C GLU A 19 16.85 0.10 -2.10
N ARG A 20 15.73 -0.61 -2.32
CA ARG A 20 14.76 -0.24 -3.34
C ARG A 20 13.99 0.99 -2.86
N PRO A 21 13.74 2.00 -3.71
CA PRO A 21 12.93 3.14 -3.31
C PRO A 21 11.50 2.69 -2.96
N PRO A 22 10.85 3.36 -1.98
CA PRO A 22 9.45 3.10 -1.65
C PRO A 22 8.52 3.37 -2.84
N PRO A 23 7.37 2.67 -2.92
CA PRO A 23 6.34 3.00 -3.90
C PRO A 23 5.84 4.44 -3.72
N GLU A 24 5.66 5.15 -4.83
CA GLU A 24 5.26 6.56 -4.84
C GLU A 24 3.97 6.84 -4.06
N SER A 25 2.94 6.01 -4.24
CA SER A 25 1.67 6.14 -3.54
C SER A 25 1.80 5.96 -2.03
N GLU A 26 2.65 5.02 -1.58
CA GLU A 26 2.95 4.82 -0.16
C GLU A 26 3.70 6.02 0.42
N ALA A 27 4.63 6.61 -0.34
CA ALA A 27 5.35 7.80 0.09
C ALA A 27 4.43 9.03 0.20
N LEU A 28 3.52 9.23 -0.75
CA LEU A 28 2.51 10.30 -0.70
C LEU A 28 1.57 10.12 0.51
N TYR A 29 1.12 8.90 0.76
CA TYR A 29 0.29 8.56 1.92
C TYR A 29 0.99 8.91 3.25
N VAL A 30 2.23 8.45 3.44
CA VAL A 30 2.97 8.75 4.67
C VAL A 30 3.27 10.24 4.77
N ALA A 31 3.77 10.88 3.71
CA ALA A 31 4.08 12.31 3.71
C ALA A 31 2.84 13.18 4.04
N ALA A 32 1.65 12.81 3.59
CA ALA A 32 0.41 13.50 3.93
C ALA A 32 0.08 13.38 5.42
N ILE A 33 0.25 12.21 6.04
CA ILE A 33 0.03 12.01 7.49
C ILE A 33 1.06 12.78 8.32
N LEU A 34 2.33 12.79 7.90
CA LEU A 34 3.38 13.57 8.58
C LEU A 34 3.09 15.07 8.55
N ARG A 35 2.34 15.54 7.54
CA ARG A 35 1.89 16.92 7.40
C ARG A 35 0.63 17.22 8.22
N ASP A 36 -0.37 16.34 8.19
CA ASP A 36 -1.59 16.45 8.99
C ASP A 36 -1.99 15.07 9.52
N SER A 37 -1.67 14.81 10.79
CA SER A 37 -1.90 13.50 11.43
C SER A 37 -3.38 13.13 11.54
N ARG A 38 -4.29 14.11 11.46
CA ARG A 38 -5.75 13.87 11.50
C ARG A 38 -6.22 13.09 10.28
N LEU A 39 -5.47 13.11 9.19
CA LEU A 39 -5.78 12.33 7.99
C LEU A 39 -5.77 10.83 8.25
N LEU A 40 -5.06 10.34 9.28
CA LEU A 40 -5.11 8.93 9.65
C LEU A 40 -6.54 8.48 10.01
N ALA A 41 -7.37 9.37 10.58
CA ALA A 41 -8.78 9.07 10.85
C ALA A 41 -9.65 9.02 9.58
N ARG A 42 -9.12 9.45 8.43
CA ARG A 42 -9.76 9.38 7.10
C ARG A 42 -9.34 8.14 6.31
N ASP A 43 -8.43 7.32 6.84
CA ASP A 43 -8.04 6.04 6.24
C ASP A 43 -9.15 4.98 6.43
N THR A 44 -10.19 5.06 5.60
CA THR A 44 -11.34 4.14 5.65
C THR A 44 -10.98 2.71 5.28
N PHE A 45 -9.88 2.52 4.57
CA PHE A 45 -9.43 1.24 4.05
C PHE A 45 -8.35 0.58 4.91
N ARG A 46 -7.88 1.23 5.97
CA ARG A 46 -6.77 0.76 6.83
C ARG A 46 -5.49 0.50 6.02
N VAL A 47 -5.20 1.39 5.09
CA VAL A 47 -4.00 1.37 4.26
C VAL A 47 -2.71 1.43 5.09
N CYS A 48 -2.74 1.98 6.30
CA CYS A 48 -1.61 1.91 7.24
C CYS A 48 -1.08 0.47 7.44
N ASP A 49 -1.97 -0.52 7.50
CA ASP A 49 -1.61 -1.93 7.70
C ASP A 49 -1.02 -2.56 6.42
N GLU A 50 -1.28 -1.94 5.27
CA GLU A 50 -1.01 -2.44 3.92
C GLU A 50 0.26 -1.88 3.28
N LEU A 51 1.03 -1.05 3.95
CA LEU A 51 2.30 -0.53 3.40
C LEU A 51 3.32 -1.67 3.18
N SER A 52 3.94 -1.72 2.00
CA SER A 52 4.95 -2.74 1.68
C SER A 52 6.34 -2.33 2.11
N HIS A 53 6.64 -1.03 2.08
CA HIS A 53 7.98 -0.57 2.36
C HIS A 53 8.22 -0.46 3.87
N MET A 54 9.09 -1.31 4.41
CA MET A 54 9.36 -1.39 5.85
C MET A 54 9.80 -0.03 6.43
N GLY A 55 10.66 0.72 5.73
CA GLY A 55 11.09 2.03 6.19
C GLY A 55 9.94 3.05 6.34
N LEU A 56 8.92 2.97 5.47
CA LEU A 56 7.74 3.83 5.59
C LEU A 56 6.85 3.41 6.76
N ARG A 57 6.71 2.10 6.99
CA ARG A 57 5.99 1.55 8.15
C ARG A 57 6.62 2.01 9.46
N MET A 58 7.95 1.95 9.56
CA MET A 58 8.68 2.36 10.75
C MET A 58 8.49 3.85 11.04
N VAL A 59 8.66 4.72 10.04
CA VAL A 59 8.45 6.16 10.21
C VAL A 59 7.01 6.46 10.66
N LEU A 60 6.02 5.82 10.03
CA LEU A 60 4.63 6.01 10.40
C LEU A 60 4.34 5.50 11.83
N ALA A 61 4.86 4.33 12.20
CA ALA A 61 4.66 3.74 13.53
C ALA A 61 5.28 4.60 14.64
N GLN A 62 6.49 5.13 14.43
CA GLN A 62 7.17 6.01 15.37
C GLN A 62 6.43 7.34 15.54
N THR A 63 6.05 7.97 14.43
CA THR A 63 5.33 9.26 14.49
C THR A 63 3.93 9.15 15.07
N THR A 64 3.25 8.01 14.90
CA THR A 64 1.93 7.76 15.48
C THR A 64 1.97 7.26 16.93
N SER A 65 3.11 6.75 17.40
CA SER A 65 3.31 6.35 18.81
C SER A 65 3.71 7.50 19.74
N GLY A 66 3.78 8.72 19.21
CA GLY A 66 4.14 9.92 19.97
C GLY A 66 5.63 10.25 19.94
N GLN A 67 6.44 9.50 19.18
CA GLN A 67 7.82 9.90 18.89
C GLN A 67 7.83 11.11 17.95
N GLY A 68 8.75 12.04 18.16
CA GLY A 68 8.86 13.24 17.33
C GLY A 68 9.21 12.91 15.87
N LEU A 69 8.68 13.70 14.93
CA LEU A 69 8.96 13.54 13.49
C LEU A 69 10.47 13.57 13.19
N GLU A 70 11.22 14.46 13.84
CA GLU A 70 12.66 14.59 13.62
C GLU A 70 13.41 13.32 14.00
N GLU A 71 13.05 12.68 15.12
CA GLU A 71 13.66 11.43 15.56
C GLU A 71 13.30 10.27 14.63
N ALA A 72 12.04 10.18 14.21
CA ALA A 72 11.60 9.15 13.28
C ALA A 72 12.31 9.26 11.93
N LEU A 73 12.51 10.48 11.43
CA LEU A 73 13.26 10.74 10.22
C LEU A 73 14.78 10.58 10.42
N PHE A 74 15.31 10.78 11.62
CA PHE A 74 16.73 10.58 11.90
C PHE A 74 17.12 9.10 11.70
N GLU A 75 16.31 8.19 12.25
CA GLU A 75 16.50 6.73 12.16
C GLU A 75 16.17 6.14 10.78
N ALA A 76 15.45 6.87 9.94
CA ALA A 76 15.11 6.41 8.59
C ALA A 76 16.34 6.33 7.67
N SER A 77 16.28 5.51 6.63
CA SER A 77 17.32 5.48 5.60
C SER A 77 17.31 6.76 4.75
N GLU A 78 18.46 7.13 4.17
CA GLU A 78 18.57 8.29 3.26
C GLU A 78 17.73 8.14 1.99
N VAL A 79 17.38 6.92 1.60
CA VAL A 79 16.44 6.66 0.50
C VAL A 79 15.04 7.09 0.94
N VAL A 80 14.57 6.62 2.10
CA VAL A 80 13.24 6.96 2.64
C VAL A 80 13.10 8.45 2.90
N LYS A 81 14.10 9.10 3.50
CA LYS A 81 14.07 10.55 3.76
C LYS A 81 13.90 11.36 2.47
N ARG A 82 14.67 11.03 1.43
CA ARG A 82 14.56 11.70 0.12
C ARG A 82 13.20 11.46 -0.52
N THR A 83 12.71 10.24 -0.52
CA THR A 83 11.40 9.92 -1.09
C THR A 83 10.26 10.65 -0.36
N LEU A 84 10.30 10.73 0.98
CA LEU A 84 9.32 11.48 1.76
C LEU A 84 9.40 12.99 1.50
N LEU A 85 10.60 13.54 1.37
CA LEU A 85 10.80 14.94 1.03
C LEU A 85 10.23 15.28 -0.35
N GLU A 86 10.50 14.44 -1.36
CA GLU A 86 9.99 14.60 -2.72
C GLU A 86 8.47 14.46 -2.78
N ALA A 87 7.90 13.46 -2.10
CA ALA A 87 6.46 13.29 -1.98
C ALA A 87 5.81 14.50 -1.29
N GLY A 88 6.39 14.98 -0.19
CA GLY A 88 5.92 16.16 0.53
C GLY A 88 5.90 17.42 -0.34
N ARG A 89 6.90 17.63 -1.20
CA ARG A 89 6.93 18.78 -2.13
C ARG A 89 5.80 18.78 -3.14
N ARG A 90 5.23 17.60 -3.45
CA ARG A 90 4.18 17.44 -4.46
C ARG A 90 2.78 17.57 -3.89
N LEU A 91 2.63 17.40 -2.58
CA LEU A 91 1.35 17.49 -1.89
C LEU A 91 0.93 18.95 -1.66
N SER A 92 -0.37 19.21 -1.71
CA SER A 92 -0.98 20.47 -1.28
C SER A 92 -0.67 20.78 0.19
N PRO A 93 -0.49 22.06 0.55
CA PRO A 93 0.04 22.44 1.86
C PRO A 93 -0.89 22.10 3.04
N ALA A 94 -2.21 22.12 2.86
CA ALA A 94 -3.19 21.79 3.90
C ALA A 94 -4.61 21.67 3.31
N GLY A 95 -5.57 21.32 4.18
CA GLY A 95 -7.00 21.46 3.91
C GLY A 95 -7.57 20.37 2.98
N MET A 96 -8.68 20.70 2.31
CA MET A 96 -9.45 19.75 1.50
C MET A 96 -8.66 19.17 0.33
N GLU A 97 -7.74 19.94 -0.25
CA GLU A 97 -6.90 19.47 -1.34
C GLU A 97 -5.94 18.37 -0.87
N LEU A 98 -5.25 18.59 0.26
CA LEU A 98 -4.40 17.58 0.87
C LEU A 98 -5.20 16.33 1.26
N GLU A 99 -6.39 16.50 1.83
CA GLU A 99 -7.27 15.37 2.17
C GLU A 99 -7.69 14.58 0.92
N THR A 100 -7.95 15.26 -0.20
CA THR A 100 -8.27 14.62 -1.48
C THR A 100 -7.08 13.81 -2.01
N GLU A 101 -5.89 14.39 -2.00
CA GLU A 101 -4.65 13.70 -2.41
C GLU A 101 -4.35 12.48 -1.53
N PHE A 102 -4.56 12.62 -0.21
CA PHE A 102 -4.43 11.53 0.75
C PHE A 102 -5.40 10.37 0.43
N ILE A 103 -6.67 10.69 0.19
CA ILE A 103 -7.69 9.69 -0.18
C ILE A 103 -7.33 8.99 -1.49
N LEU A 104 -6.82 9.73 -2.48
CA LEU A 104 -6.34 9.14 -3.74
C LEU A 104 -5.16 8.19 -3.53
N ALA A 105 -4.20 8.56 -2.67
CA ALA A 105 -3.09 7.69 -2.32
C ALA A 105 -3.57 6.40 -1.62
N CYS A 106 -4.52 6.51 -0.67
CA CYS A 106 -5.14 5.35 -0.01
C CYS A 106 -5.74 4.37 -1.02
N ARG A 107 -6.50 4.91 -1.98
CA ARG A 107 -7.17 4.12 -3.02
C ARG A 107 -6.18 3.42 -3.95
N ASP A 108 -5.12 4.11 -4.37
CA ASP A 108 -4.10 3.53 -5.24
C ASP A 108 -3.34 2.39 -4.55
N ILE A 109 -2.96 2.57 -3.27
CA ILE A 109 -2.30 1.51 -2.48
C ILE A 109 -3.23 0.30 -2.32
N MET A 110 -4.46 0.55 -1.89
CA MET A 110 -5.43 -0.53 -1.66
C MET A 110 -5.73 -1.30 -2.95
N LYS A 111 -5.90 -0.59 -4.07
CA LYS A 111 -6.08 -1.22 -5.38
C LYS A 111 -4.89 -2.11 -5.75
N LYS A 112 -3.64 -1.64 -5.57
CA LYS A 112 -2.44 -2.45 -5.85
C LYS A 112 -2.39 -3.70 -4.99
N ARG A 113 -2.72 -3.61 -3.70
CA ARG A 113 -2.74 -4.75 -2.78
C ARG A 113 -3.77 -5.80 -3.14
N ILE A 114 -4.97 -5.35 -3.50
CA ILE A 114 -6.01 -6.25 -4.00
C ILE A 114 -5.55 -6.93 -5.29
N ASP A 115 -4.96 -6.17 -6.22
CA ASP A 115 -4.47 -6.71 -7.50
C ASP A 115 -3.36 -7.78 -7.27
N GLU A 116 -2.40 -7.50 -6.38
CA GLU A 116 -1.35 -8.44 -5.97
C GLU A 116 -1.92 -9.72 -5.33
N ARG A 117 -2.88 -9.58 -4.41
CA ARG A 117 -3.48 -10.71 -3.71
C ARG A 117 -4.34 -11.57 -4.64
N LEU A 118 -5.07 -10.95 -5.57
CA LEU A 118 -5.82 -11.67 -6.60
C LEU A 118 -4.89 -12.47 -7.54
N VAL A 119 -3.73 -11.91 -7.91
CA VAL A 119 -2.72 -12.63 -8.70
C VAL A 119 -2.16 -13.82 -7.91
N TYR A 120 -1.89 -13.65 -6.61
CA TYR A 120 -1.46 -14.75 -5.74
C TYR A 120 -2.51 -15.87 -5.70
N ILE A 121 -3.77 -15.54 -5.40
CA ILE A 121 -4.86 -16.52 -5.33
C ILE A 121 -5.00 -17.27 -6.66
N LYS A 122 -4.93 -16.56 -7.79
CA LYS A 122 -4.97 -17.19 -9.11
C LYS A 122 -3.86 -18.24 -9.27
N ARG A 123 -2.61 -17.87 -8.97
CA ARG A 123 -1.46 -18.80 -9.07
C ARG A 123 -1.59 -19.98 -8.12
N ALA A 124 -2.02 -19.74 -6.87
CA ALA A 124 -2.20 -20.78 -5.88
C ALA A 124 -3.27 -21.79 -6.31
N THR A 125 -4.41 -21.30 -6.80
CA THR A 125 -5.54 -22.15 -7.23
C THR A 125 -5.29 -22.89 -8.55
N GLU A 126 -4.52 -22.32 -9.48
CA GLU A 126 -4.09 -23.00 -10.73
C GLU A 126 -3.15 -24.18 -10.45
N GLN A 127 -2.28 -24.07 -9.44
CA GLN A 127 -1.38 -25.16 -9.03
C GLN A 127 -2.13 -26.31 -8.35
N THR A 128 -3.31 -26.04 -7.76
CA THR A 128 -4.13 -27.07 -7.08
C THR A 128 -5.03 -27.86 -8.04
N GLN A 129 -5.24 -27.42 -9.29
CA GLN A 129 -6.15 -28.05 -10.27
C GLN A 129 -5.80 -29.50 -10.69
N GLY A 130 -4.72 -30.09 -10.18
CA GLY A 130 -4.37 -31.50 -10.36
C GLY A 130 -4.74 -32.44 -9.20
N ALA A 131 -5.14 -31.91 -8.04
CA ALA A 131 -5.58 -32.70 -6.89
C ALA A 131 -7.12 -32.79 -6.91
N PHE A 132 -7.67 -34.00 -7.01
CA PHE A 132 -9.11 -34.26 -7.18
C PHE A 132 -10.02 -33.79 -6.03
N ASP A 133 -9.47 -33.15 -4.98
CA ASP A 133 -10.22 -32.59 -3.87
C ASP A 133 -10.01 -31.08 -3.78
N LEU A 134 -11.12 -30.32 -3.80
CA LEU A 134 -11.16 -28.93 -3.34
C LEU A 134 -10.81 -28.92 -1.85
N THR A 135 -9.52 -28.79 -1.56
CA THR A 135 -9.01 -28.65 -0.20
C THR A 135 -9.72 -27.47 0.49
N GLU A 136 -9.82 -27.53 1.82
CA GLU A 136 -10.37 -26.41 2.62
C GLU A 136 -9.65 -25.10 2.30
N GLU A 137 -8.34 -25.16 2.13
CA GLU A 137 -7.50 -24.04 1.68
C GLU A 137 -7.98 -23.43 0.34
N THR A 138 -8.29 -24.26 -0.65
CA THR A 138 -8.80 -23.77 -1.95
C THR A 138 -10.15 -23.09 -1.79
N ARG A 139 -11.03 -23.61 -0.93
CA ARG A 139 -12.34 -22.98 -0.64
C ARG A 139 -12.18 -21.63 0.05
N LEU A 140 -11.27 -21.52 1.01
CA LEU A 140 -10.93 -20.25 1.66
C LEU A 140 -10.39 -19.22 0.67
N LEU A 141 -9.45 -19.61 -0.20
CA LEU A 141 -8.90 -18.72 -1.23
C LEU A 141 -9.96 -18.23 -2.24
N LEU A 142 -10.92 -19.09 -2.60
CA LEU A 142 -12.04 -18.69 -3.48
C LEU A 142 -13.03 -17.75 -2.78
N SER A 143 -13.29 -17.95 -1.47
CA SER A 143 -14.09 -17.02 -0.66
C SER A 143 -13.40 -15.66 -0.57
N GLU A 144 -12.11 -15.66 -0.23
CA GLU A 144 -11.29 -14.45 -0.16
C GLU A 144 -11.28 -13.71 -1.51
N ARG A 145 -11.16 -14.43 -2.63
CA ARG A 145 -11.25 -13.83 -3.97
C ARG A 145 -12.56 -13.07 -4.19
N LYS A 146 -13.69 -13.63 -3.75
CA LYS A 146 -15.01 -12.98 -3.88
C LYS A 146 -15.06 -11.69 -3.06
N GLU A 147 -14.55 -11.73 -1.83
CA GLU A 147 -14.46 -10.56 -0.95
C GLU A 147 -13.55 -9.48 -1.53
N LEU A 148 -12.37 -9.85 -2.03
CA LEU A 148 -11.43 -8.94 -2.67
C LEU A 148 -12.01 -8.29 -3.93
N LEU A 149 -12.78 -9.01 -4.73
CA LEU A 149 -13.45 -8.43 -5.90
C LEU A 149 -14.53 -7.42 -5.50
N ALA A 150 -15.29 -7.69 -4.43
CA ALA A 150 -16.26 -6.73 -3.89
C ALA A 150 -15.55 -5.48 -3.31
N LEU A 151 -14.46 -5.67 -2.58
CA LEU A 151 -13.63 -4.59 -2.08
C LEU A 151 -13.04 -3.74 -3.21
N ARG A 152 -12.52 -4.39 -4.27
CA ARG A 152 -11.98 -3.70 -5.46
C ARG A 152 -13.04 -2.80 -6.09
N LYS A 153 -14.25 -3.32 -6.24
CA LYS A 153 -15.39 -2.55 -6.76
C LYS A 153 -15.64 -1.31 -5.89
N ARG A 154 -15.73 -1.47 -4.56
CA ARG A 154 -15.93 -0.35 -3.63
C ARG A 154 -14.85 0.73 -3.76
N VAL A 155 -13.57 0.33 -3.83
CA VAL A 155 -12.44 1.26 -4.01
C VAL A 155 -12.56 2.04 -5.33
N LEU A 156 -12.99 1.38 -6.42
CA LEU A 156 -13.19 2.01 -7.73
C LEU A 156 -14.44 2.90 -7.80
N ASP A 157 -15.52 2.50 -7.15
CA ASP A 157 -16.76 3.28 -7.12
C ASP A 157 -16.52 4.61 -6.36
N GLU A 158 -15.75 4.59 -5.27
CA GLU A 158 -15.35 5.78 -4.53
C GLU A 158 -14.39 6.70 -5.32
N LEU A 159 -13.61 6.17 -6.26
CA LEU A 159 -12.75 6.94 -7.17
C LEU A 159 -13.55 7.78 -8.17
N THR A 160 -14.81 7.43 -8.43
CA THR A 160 -15.66 8.17 -9.36
C THR A 160 -16.33 9.32 -8.61
N PRO A 161 -15.97 10.60 -8.87
CA PRO A 161 -16.70 11.70 -8.26
C PRO A 161 -18.18 11.59 -8.65
N ALA A 162 -19.08 11.79 -7.68
CA ALA A 162 -20.53 11.74 -7.83
C ALA A 162 -21.12 12.87 -8.71
N SER A 163 -20.41 13.31 -9.75
CA SER A 163 -20.84 14.34 -10.71
C SER A 163 -21.87 13.84 -11.73
N SER A 164 -22.40 12.62 -11.59
CA SER A 164 -23.43 12.05 -12.47
C SER A 164 -24.83 11.96 -11.85
N ALA A 165 -25.05 12.49 -10.63
CA ALA A 165 -26.35 12.42 -9.94
C ALA A 165 -27.13 13.76 -9.86
N THR A 166 -26.72 14.81 -10.59
CA THR A 166 -27.51 16.05 -10.74
C THR A 166 -28.48 15.95 -11.93
N GLY A 167 -29.40 14.98 -11.87
CA GLY A 167 -30.57 14.93 -12.72
C GLY A 167 -31.70 15.76 -12.10
N THR A 168 -31.68 17.07 -12.32
CA THR A 168 -32.72 18.01 -11.86
C THR A 168 -34.04 17.73 -12.59
N LYS A 169 -34.91 16.88 -12.03
CA LYS A 169 -36.34 16.89 -12.39
C LYS A 169 -37.00 18.04 -11.63
N GLY A 170 -37.06 19.21 -12.27
CA GLY A 170 -37.91 20.31 -11.80
C GLY A 170 -39.39 19.90 -11.82
N PRO A 171 -40.23 20.45 -10.92
CA PRO A 171 -41.64 20.10 -10.85
C PRO A 171 -42.40 20.70 -12.05
N MET A 172 -43.10 19.86 -12.82
CA MET A 172 -44.14 20.31 -13.75
C MET A 172 -45.27 20.94 -12.95
N GLN A 173 -45.52 22.24 -13.13
CA GLN A 173 -46.80 22.84 -12.74
C GLN A 173 -47.88 22.44 -13.75
N PRO A 174 -49.10 22.09 -13.30
CA PRO A 174 -50.22 21.87 -14.20
C PRO A 174 -50.81 23.22 -14.66
N VAL A 175 -51.29 23.24 -15.90
CA VAL A 175 -52.12 24.30 -16.49
C VAL A 175 -53.58 23.97 -16.26
#